data_AF-A0A523VSA0-F1
#
_entry.id   AF-A0A523VSA0-F1
#
_cell.length_a   1.000
_cell.length_b   1.000
_cell.length_c   1.000
_cell.angle_alpha   90.00
_cell.angle_beta   90.00
_cell.angle_gamma   90.00
#
_symmetry.space_group_name_H-M   'P 1'
#
loop_
_entity.id
_entity.type
_entity.pdbx_description
1 polymer ?
#
loop_
_entity_poly.entity_id
_entity_poly.type
_entity_poly.pdbx_seq_one_letter_code
_entity_poly.pdbx_strand_id
1 'polypeptide(L)'
;PYPDYAPVGMPDFDQRQWNSYFWNMSGVWTHCGPTAVANSIWWLDSEFEPNTIPPPTIIDNFPLVQAYGQWDDHDPLNAPWLIEHLAYLMDTDGQRTGILHMGTDVLDMQAGITHYLSWSGVNPLGDVDGDGNVTNTDYNIVMAAMGTMPGVLGWDLRADIYPVTQLGPYTADNVISSLDLMLVSQNMNATGMFYEHTEMSPEWDLIQTELEKCQDVVLLLMPWYWDDFTGGWYRYDEGGHYVTVAGLNGSHAGSLADPWEIVFSDPIRDNAEAGFPGNVPVPHAHAPPEPPFVTHNDAMYVSHDMYHVIFDPCPGGPLTIVDYLGGAIPPPGPYPEWRIQIEAAVITSPYLVGDHDVAVINVTTSKTGCLPMETVGEGKNVTVYATVENQGTSIETFNTTAYANANVSIVIGEQQVTLNPGENQTLSFVWDTTGVTYGNYTIEAIADTVPSETDTADNTFTDGTVLVTITGDIDGNRIVNIFDIVRITTRYMMTYPNPSWDPNADIIEDGIINIFDVVAAATNYMQSW
;
A
#
# COMPACT_ATOMS: atom_id res chain seq x y z
N PRO A 1 18.89 15.42 -2.28
CA PRO A 1 20.10 14.93 -3.01
C PRO A 1 21.22 14.74 -2.01
N TYR A 2 22.00 13.67 -2.17
CA TYR A 2 23.07 13.27 -1.25
C TYR A 2 24.41 13.49 -1.96
N PRO A 3 25.18 14.54 -1.61
CA PRO A 3 26.30 15.06 -2.43
C PRO A 3 27.38 14.04 -2.82
N ASP A 4 27.49 12.93 -2.09
CA ASP A 4 28.57 11.97 -2.26
C ASP A 4 28.17 10.71 -3.04
N TYR A 5 26.88 10.35 -3.05
CA TYR A 5 26.40 9.03 -3.51
C TYR A 5 25.16 9.09 -4.43
N ALA A 6 24.33 10.13 -4.29
CA ALA A 6 23.23 10.48 -5.19
C ALA A 6 23.15 12.02 -5.39
N PRO A 7 24.19 12.62 -6.01
CA PRO A 7 24.47 14.06 -5.92
C PRO A 7 23.43 14.94 -6.62
N VAL A 8 22.65 14.38 -7.54
CA VAL A 8 21.71 15.11 -8.41
C VAL A 8 20.26 14.64 -8.26
N GLY A 9 19.95 13.80 -7.28
CA GLY A 9 18.61 13.23 -7.07
C GLY A 9 18.61 11.72 -7.22
N MET A 10 17.41 11.16 -7.42
CA MET A 10 17.19 9.73 -7.70
C MET A 10 18.15 9.24 -8.79
N PRO A 11 18.91 8.14 -8.58
CA PRO A 11 19.73 7.54 -9.64
C PRO A 11 18.91 7.18 -10.87
N ASP A 12 19.60 7.00 -12.00
CA ASP A 12 18.94 6.79 -13.29
C ASP A 12 19.50 5.62 -14.08
N PHE A 13 19.67 4.47 -13.42
CA PHE A 13 20.34 3.33 -14.01
C PHE A 13 19.66 2.83 -15.29
N ASP A 14 20.49 2.56 -16.31
CA ASP A 14 20.05 2.04 -17.60
C ASP A 14 19.96 0.50 -17.53
N GLN A 15 18.88 -0.08 -18.00
CA GLN A 15 18.76 -1.54 -18.05
C GLN A 15 19.67 -2.18 -19.11
N ARG A 16 20.18 -1.44 -20.08
CA ARG A 16 20.91 -1.96 -21.26
C ARG A 16 22.36 -2.29 -20.91
N GLN A 17 22.56 -3.05 -19.85
CA GLN A 17 23.84 -3.52 -19.34
C GLN A 17 23.81 -5.02 -19.04
N TRP A 18 24.96 -5.68 -19.17
CA TRP A 18 25.10 -7.11 -18.91
C TRP A 18 26.14 -7.35 -17.84
N ASN A 19 25.97 -8.49 -17.17
CA ASN A 19 26.97 -9.00 -16.29
C ASN A 19 27.09 -10.53 -16.44
N SER A 20 26.57 -11.35 -15.51
CA SER A 20 26.67 -12.80 -15.65
C SER A 20 25.56 -13.42 -16.52
N TYR A 21 24.40 -12.77 -16.60
CA TYR A 21 23.26 -13.17 -17.42
C TYR A 21 22.99 -12.23 -18.62
N PHE A 22 22.39 -12.79 -19.67
CA PHE A 22 22.00 -12.08 -20.89
C PHE A 22 20.52 -11.72 -20.84
N TRP A 23 20.24 -10.52 -20.31
CA TRP A 23 18.91 -9.97 -20.08
C TRP A 23 18.21 -9.47 -21.34
N ASN A 24 18.15 -10.32 -22.35
CA ASN A 24 17.45 -10.03 -23.59
C ASN A 24 16.71 -11.27 -24.08
N MET A 25 15.38 -11.17 -24.06
CA MET A 25 14.48 -12.20 -24.57
C MET A 25 13.80 -11.69 -25.84
N SER A 26 14.01 -12.40 -26.95
CA SER A 26 13.42 -12.06 -28.26
C SER A 26 13.71 -10.63 -28.74
N GLY A 27 14.85 -10.05 -28.37
CA GLY A 27 15.26 -8.71 -28.78
C GLY A 27 14.84 -7.59 -27.81
N VAL A 28 14.16 -7.92 -26.71
CA VAL A 28 13.67 -6.96 -25.69
C VAL A 28 14.46 -7.17 -24.40
N TRP A 29 14.83 -6.08 -23.73
CA TRP A 29 15.45 -6.11 -22.41
C TRP A 29 14.39 -6.34 -21.33
N THR A 30 14.72 -7.15 -20.32
CA THR A 30 13.72 -7.75 -19.43
C THR A 30 13.86 -7.38 -17.95
N HIS A 31 14.91 -6.67 -17.52
CA HIS A 31 15.15 -6.42 -16.09
C HIS A 31 14.91 -4.98 -15.63
N CYS A 32 14.06 -4.22 -16.33
CA CYS A 32 13.70 -2.86 -15.92
C CYS A 32 13.20 -2.78 -14.46
N GLY A 33 12.48 -3.79 -13.97
CA GLY A 33 12.03 -3.88 -12.57
C GLY A 33 13.19 -3.83 -11.57
N PRO A 34 14.11 -4.81 -11.58
CA PRO A 34 15.31 -4.78 -10.75
C PRO A 34 16.16 -3.51 -10.90
N THR A 35 16.19 -2.92 -12.10
CA THR A 35 16.89 -1.64 -12.32
C THR A 35 16.20 -0.47 -11.62
N ALA A 36 14.87 -0.39 -11.71
CA ALA A 36 14.10 0.63 -11.01
C ALA A 36 14.24 0.53 -9.49
N VAL A 37 14.19 -0.69 -8.94
CA VAL A 37 14.43 -0.93 -7.51
C VAL A 37 15.88 -0.62 -7.12
N ALA A 38 16.86 -0.89 -7.98
CA ALA A 38 18.25 -0.53 -7.71
C ALA A 38 18.43 0.98 -7.52
N ASN A 39 17.72 1.82 -8.28
CA ASN A 39 17.74 3.27 -8.07
C ASN A 39 17.28 3.63 -6.64
N SER A 40 16.17 3.04 -6.20
CA SER A 40 15.58 3.25 -4.88
C SER A 40 16.51 2.82 -3.75
N ILE A 41 17.04 1.59 -3.82
CA ILE A 41 17.93 1.04 -2.80
C ILE A 41 19.23 1.86 -2.70
N TRP A 42 19.77 2.30 -3.83
CA TRP A 42 20.94 3.17 -3.90
C TRP A 42 20.66 4.56 -3.31
N TRP A 43 19.48 5.11 -3.58
CA TRP A 43 19.04 6.37 -2.98
C TRP A 43 18.89 6.27 -1.47
N LEU A 44 18.22 5.23 -0.97
CA LEU A 44 18.01 5.02 0.46
C LEU A 44 19.33 4.77 1.18
N ASP A 45 20.25 4.00 0.61
CA ASP A 45 21.56 3.81 1.22
C ASP A 45 22.30 5.15 1.36
N SER A 46 22.32 5.94 0.28
CA SER A 46 22.86 7.31 0.28
C SER A 46 22.22 8.22 1.33
N GLU A 47 20.93 8.06 1.62
CA GLU A 47 20.18 8.83 2.61
C GLU A 47 20.60 8.52 4.05
N PHE A 48 20.76 7.23 4.34
CA PHE A 48 21.02 6.75 5.69
C PHE A 48 22.52 6.61 6.02
N GLU A 49 23.41 6.68 5.02
CA GLU A 49 24.86 6.57 5.14
C GLU A 49 25.50 7.71 5.96
N PRO A 50 26.09 7.43 7.14
CA PRO A 50 26.74 8.45 7.95
C PRO A 50 28.24 8.60 7.62
N ASN A 51 28.72 9.85 7.48
CA ASN A 51 30.13 10.19 7.21
C ASN A 51 30.61 9.78 5.81
N THR A 52 29.79 10.12 4.82
CA THR A 52 30.01 9.94 3.39
C THR A 52 31.37 10.49 2.91
N ILE A 53 32.04 9.76 2.02
CA ILE A 53 33.14 10.26 1.18
C ILE A 53 32.93 9.69 -0.22
N PRO A 54 32.95 10.50 -1.30
CA PRO A 54 32.68 9.98 -2.63
C PRO A 54 33.67 8.88 -3.08
N PRO A 55 33.22 7.95 -3.94
CA PRO A 55 34.11 7.00 -4.61
C PRO A 55 35.25 7.73 -5.35
N PRO A 56 36.44 7.11 -5.48
CA PRO A 56 36.73 5.69 -5.26
C PRO A 56 37.23 5.34 -3.85
N THR A 57 37.07 6.24 -2.87
CA THR A 57 37.45 5.93 -1.48
C THR A 57 36.42 4.96 -0.91
N ILE A 58 36.83 3.72 -0.58
CA ILE A 58 35.92 2.70 -0.04
C ILE A 58 35.50 3.09 1.38
N ILE A 59 34.24 3.52 1.53
CA ILE A 59 33.58 3.82 2.79
C ILE A 59 32.11 3.40 2.70
N ASP A 60 31.77 2.43 3.54
CA ASP A 60 30.44 1.86 3.72
C ASP A 60 30.18 1.84 5.24
N ASN A 61 29.22 2.65 5.70
CA ASN A 61 28.78 2.69 7.10
C ASN A 61 27.28 2.35 7.24
N PHE A 62 26.60 1.99 6.15
CA PHE A 62 25.21 1.62 6.06
C PHE A 62 25.10 0.44 5.08
N PRO A 63 24.59 -0.72 5.53
CA PRO A 63 24.85 -1.97 4.84
C PRO A 63 23.85 -2.28 3.70
N LEU A 64 23.01 -1.31 3.28
CA LEU A 64 21.90 -1.58 2.37
C LEU A 64 22.40 -1.88 0.94
N VAL A 65 23.34 -1.11 0.43
CA VAL A 65 24.11 -1.42 -0.79
C VAL A 65 25.45 -1.99 -0.37
N GLN A 66 25.77 -3.20 -0.83
CA GLN A 66 27.07 -3.81 -0.58
C GLN A 66 27.97 -3.76 -1.81
N ALA A 67 29.28 -3.68 -1.60
CA ALA A 67 30.26 -3.75 -2.67
C ALA A 67 30.42 -5.19 -3.22
N TYR A 68 30.20 -5.37 -4.52
CA TYR A 68 30.39 -6.66 -5.22
C TYR A 68 31.83 -6.86 -5.75
N GLY A 69 32.73 -5.92 -5.49
CA GLY A 69 34.11 -5.92 -5.96
C GLY A 69 35.08 -5.26 -5.00
N GLN A 70 36.27 -4.90 -5.50
CA GLN A 70 37.28 -4.13 -4.74
C GLN A 70 37.12 -2.63 -4.99
N TRP A 71 35.89 -2.15 -4.87
CA TRP A 71 35.48 -0.77 -5.05
C TRP A 71 34.45 -0.38 -3.99
N ASP A 72 34.12 0.89 -3.93
CA ASP A 72 33.10 1.44 -3.06
C ASP A 72 31.72 0.92 -3.48
N ASP A 73 30.82 0.68 -2.53
CA ASP A 73 29.46 0.20 -2.76
C ASP A 73 28.62 1.14 -3.64
N HIS A 74 28.98 2.43 -3.69
CA HIS A 74 28.43 3.43 -4.61
C HIS A 74 29.32 3.76 -5.81
N ASP A 75 30.32 2.92 -6.12
CA ASP A 75 31.10 3.04 -7.36
C ASP A 75 30.24 2.65 -8.58
N PRO A 76 30.32 3.36 -9.73
CA PRO A 76 29.57 3.00 -10.94
C PRO A 76 29.77 1.56 -11.45
N LEU A 77 30.88 0.92 -11.08
CA LEU A 77 31.11 -0.50 -11.38
C LEU A 77 30.22 -1.45 -10.57
N ASN A 78 29.60 -0.97 -9.49
CA ASN A 78 28.76 -1.76 -8.59
C ASN A 78 27.32 -1.92 -9.11
N ALA A 79 26.78 -0.90 -9.79
CA ALA A 79 25.39 -0.89 -10.29
C ALA A 79 24.98 -2.16 -11.09
N PRO A 80 25.76 -2.66 -12.07
CA PRO A 80 25.37 -3.88 -12.79
C PRO A 80 25.22 -5.11 -11.87
N TRP A 81 26.03 -5.20 -10.81
CA TRP A 81 26.00 -6.34 -9.87
C TRP A 81 24.84 -6.24 -8.89
N LEU A 82 24.53 -5.02 -8.42
CA LEU A 82 23.35 -4.77 -7.61
C LEU A 82 22.07 -5.14 -8.38
N ILE A 83 21.95 -4.66 -9.62
CA ILE A 83 20.80 -4.96 -10.48
C ILE A 83 20.65 -6.46 -10.70
N GLU A 84 21.75 -7.18 -10.97
CA GLU A 84 21.69 -8.62 -11.19
C GLU A 84 21.35 -9.41 -9.92
N HIS A 85 21.82 -8.96 -8.76
CA HIS A 85 21.42 -9.53 -7.47
C HIS A 85 19.90 -9.40 -7.29
N LEU A 86 19.37 -8.19 -7.41
CA LEU A 86 17.94 -7.93 -7.29
C LEU A 86 17.15 -8.77 -8.31
N ALA A 87 17.60 -8.82 -9.56
CA ALA A 87 16.96 -9.60 -10.60
C ALA A 87 16.88 -11.10 -10.28
N TYR A 88 17.91 -11.66 -9.64
CA TYR A 88 17.85 -13.04 -9.17
C TYR A 88 16.83 -13.21 -8.04
N LEU A 89 16.83 -12.33 -7.03
CA LEU A 89 15.91 -12.47 -5.90
C LEU A 89 14.45 -12.31 -6.31
N MET A 90 14.18 -11.40 -7.25
CA MET A 90 12.87 -11.12 -7.84
C MET A 90 12.45 -12.11 -8.94
N ASP A 91 13.18 -13.22 -9.07
CA ASP A 91 12.96 -14.27 -10.07
C ASP A 91 12.82 -13.76 -11.51
N THR A 92 13.45 -12.65 -11.89
CA THR A 92 13.34 -12.07 -13.22
C THR A 92 13.69 -13.11 -14.31
N ASP A 93 12.85 -13.21 -15.34
CA ASP A 93 12.91 -14.23 -16.39
C ASP A 93 12.86 -15.70 -15.90
N GLY A 94 12.44 -15.93 -14.64
CA GLY A 94 12.47 -17.23 -13.99
C GLY A 94 13.86 -17.71 -13.61
N GLN A 95 14.84 -16.81 -13.45
CA GLN A 95 16.24 -17.20 -13.19
C GLN A 95 16.44 -17.95 -11.88
N ARG A 96 15.68 -17.61 -10.84
CA ARG A 96 15.80 -18.25 -9.53
C ARG A 96 15.04 -19.55 -9.48
N THR A 97 13.78 -19.55 -9.90
CA THR A 97 12.89 -20.71 -9.79
C THR A 97 13.08 -21.73 -10.93
N GLY A 98 13.65 -21.29 -12.04
CA GLY A 98 13.73 -22.06 -13.29
C GLY A 98 12.42 -22.12 -14.08
N ILE A 99 11.37 -21.40 -13.65
CA ILE A 99 10.09 -21.30 -14.35
C ILE A 99 10.13 -20.12 -15.30
N LEU A 100 10.44 -20.41 -16.56
CA LEU A 100 10.60 -19.40 -17.59
C LEU A 100 9.36 -18.50 -17.72
N HIS A 101 9.58 -17.20 -17.52
CA HIS A 101 8.68 -16.11 -17.87
C HIS A 101 9.51 -14.94 -18.44
N MET A 102 8.87 -13.82 -18.76
CA MET A 102 9.56 -12.63 -19.29
C MET A 102 9.36 -11.48 -18.30
N GLY A 103 10.44 -10.81 -17.93
CA GLY A 103 10.37 -9.68 -17.03
C GLY A 103 10.32 -10.08 -15.57
N THR A 104 9.79 -9.17 -14.74
CA THR A 104 9.63 -9.35 -13.29
C THR A 104 8.16 -9.19 -12.93
N ASP A 105 7.56 -10.20 -12.30
CA ASP A 105 6.22 -10.09 -11.74
C ASP A 105 6.23 -9.18 -10.50
N VAL A 106 5.15 -8.42 -10.27
CA VAL A 106 5.08 -7.49 -9.13
C VAL A 106 5.23 -8.22 -7.80
N LEU A 107 4.63 -9.40 -7.66
CA LEU A 107 4.70 -10.16 -6.41
C LEU A 107 6.09 -10.78 -6.21
N ASP A 108 6.77 -11.15 -7.29
CA ASP A 108 8.16 -11.60 -7.22
C ASP A 108 9.10 -10.43 -6.91
N MET A 109 8.82 -9.23 -7.43
CA MET A 109 9.51 -8.00 -7.05
C MET A 109 9.38 -7.73 -5.54
N GLN A 110 8.16 -7.82 -5.02
CA GLN A 110 7.84 -7.68 -3.60
C GLN A 110 8.68 -8.64 -2.71
N ALA A 111 8.64 -9.93 -3.06
CA ALA A 111 9.38 -10.96 -2.35
C ALA A 111 10.90 -10.74 -2.45
N GLY A 112 11.37 -10.32 -3.62
CA GLY A 112 12.79 -10.07 -3.88
C GLY A 112 13.33 -8.89 -3.07
N ILE A 113 12.57 -7.80 -2.94
CA ILE A 113 12.90 -6.65 -2.07
C ILE A 113 13.00 -7.13 -0.62
N THR A 114 11.97 -7.83 -0.13
CA THR A 114 11.94 -8.37 1.24
C THR A 114 13.17 -9.24 1.54
N HIS A 115 13.52 -10.14 0.61
CA HIS A 115 14.69 -11.00 0.74
C HIS A 115 16.00 -10.20 0.71
N TYR A 116 16.08 -9.15 -0.11
CA TYR A 116 17.24 -8.28 -0.21
C TYR A 116 17.45 -7.49 1.08
N LEU A 117 16.40 -6.89 1.65
CA LEU A 117 16.46 -6.14 2.90
C LEU A 117 16.90 -7.01 4.08
N SER A 118 16.42 -8.26 4.12
CA SER A 118 16.88 -9.28 5.08
C SER A 118 18.37 -9.63 4.89
N TRP A 119 18.80 -9.79 3.63
CA TRP A 119 20.17 -10.17 3.29
C TRP A 119 21.19 -9.05 3.55
N SER A 120 20.84 -7.82 3.21
CA SER A 120 21.70 -6.66 3.43
C SER A 120 21.92 -6.41 4.93
N GLY A 121 20.99 -6.88 5.76
CA GLY A 121 21.04 -6.83 7.21
C GLY A 121 20.37 -5.59 7.80
N VAL A 122 19.66 -4.81 6.97
CA VAL A 122 18.84 -3.69 7.44
C VAL A 122 17.51 -4.16 8.03
N ASN A 123 16.99 -5.28 7.55
CA ASN A 123 15.84 -5.97 8.12
C ASN A 123 16.25 -7.30 8.74
N PRO A 124 15.49 -7.78 9.75
CA PRO A 124 15.75 -9.05 10.38
C PRO A 124 15.49 -10.21 9.41
N LEU A 125 16.33 -11.24 9.48
CA LEU A 125 16.06 -12.50 8.81
C LEU A 125 14.71 -13.07 9.28
N GLY A 126 13.90 -13.56 8.35
CA GLY A 126 12.61 -14.19 8.69
C GLY A 126 11.41 -13.26 8.68
N ASP A 127 11.61 -11.98 8.34
CA ASP A 127 10.57 -11.09 7.82
C ASP A 127 10.28 -11.52 6.37
N VAL A 128 9.12 -12.14 6.14
CA VAL A 128 8.75 -12.72 4.85
C VAL A 128 7.59 -12.00 4.18
N ASP A 129 6.78 -11.23 4.92
CA ASP A 129 5.79 -10.35 4.31
C ASP A 129 6.33 -8.95 4.01
N GLY A 130 7.55 -8.63 4.46
CA GLY A 130 8.21 -7.38 4.14
C GLY A 130 7.78 -6.24 5.04
N ASP A 131 6.99 -6.49 6.10
CA ASP A 131 6.57 -5.46 7.04
C ASP A 131 7.69 -5.06 8.02
N GLY A 132 8.92 -5.55 7.83
CA GLY A 132 10.07 -5.26 8.67
C GLY A 132 9.98 -5.84 10.09
N ASN A 133 8.92 -6.53 10.48
CA ASN A 133 8.72 -7.11 11.80
C ASN A 133 8.55 -8.63 11.70
N VAL A 134 9.39 -9.38 12.39
CA VAL A 134 9.21 -10.84 12.43
C VAL A 134 8.12 -11.21 13.44
N THR A 135 6.94 -11.53 12.95
CA THR A 135 5.75 -11.83 13.75
C THR A 135 5.22 -13.25 13.52
N ASN A 136 4.05 -13.55 14.10
CA ASN A 136 3.35 -14.79 13.82
C ASN A 136 2.74 -14.79 12.40
N THR A 137 2.60 -13.63 11.75
CA THR A 137 2.15 -13.55 10.35
C THR A 137 3.17 -14.23 9.44
N ASP A 138 4.45 -13.90 9.60
CA ASP A 138 5.56 -14.52 8.87
C ASP A 138 5.60 -16.03 9.05
N TYR A 139 5.48 -16.45 10.31
CA TYR A 139 5.48 -17.88 10.66
C TYR A 139 4.34 -18.60 9.92
N ASN A 140 3.15 -17.98 9.85
CA ASN A 140 2.01 -18.57 9.19
C ASN A 140 2.17 -18.62 7.66
N ILE A 141 2.81 -17.62 7.04
CA ILE A 141 3.11 -17.61 5.60
C ILE A 141 4.02 -18.79 5.26
N VAL A 142 5.14 -18.94 5.98
CA VAL A 142 6.07 -20.06 5.74
C VAL A 142 5.40 -21.41 6.03
N MET A 143 4.60 -21.51 7.10
CA MET A 143 3.86 -22.73 7.41
C MET A 143 2.84 -23.11 6.34
N ALA A 144 2.18 -22.14 5.72
CA ALA A 144 1.16 -22.39 4.71
C ALA A 144 1.77 -22.97 3.43
N ALA A 145 3.00 -22.59 3.09
CA ALA A 145 3.73 -23.05 1.91
C ALA A 145 4.70 -24.23 2.19
N MET A 146 4.69 -24.77 3.42
CA MET A 146 5.61 -25.81 3.87
C MET A 146 5.64 -27.06 2.95
N GLY A 147 6.84 -27.43 2.52
CA GLY A 147 7.10 -28.60 1.69
C GLY A 147 6.81 -28.42 0.19
N THR A 148 6.54 -27.19 -0.24
CA THR A 148 6.34 -26.86 -1.66
C THR A 148 7.64 -26.41 -2.32
N MET A 149 7.62 -26.36 -3.66
CA MET A 149 8.72 -25.93 -4.53
C MET A 149 8.10 -25.24 -5.76
N PRO A 150 8.86 -24.48 -6.57
CA PRO A 150 8.31 -23.77 -7.72
C PRO A 150 7.44 -24.65 -8.63
N GLY A 151 6.29 -24.12 -9.02
CA GLY A 151 5.34 -24.80 -9.92
C GLY A 151 4.41 -25.80 -9.20
N VAL A 152 4.57 -25.99 -7.89
CA VAL A 152 3.62 -26.73 -7.05
C VAL A 152 2.59 -25.76 -6.48
N LEU A 153 1.31 -26.15 -6.48
CA LEU A 153 0.23 -25.36 -5.87
C LEU A 153 0.54 -25.08 -4.39
N GLY A 154 0.46 -23.82 -3.99
CA GLY A 154 0.80 -23.37 -2.63
C GLY A 154 2.26 -22.94 -2.45
N TRP A 155 3.06 -22.98 -3.52
CA TRP A 155 4.36 -22.29 -3.55
C TRP A 155 4.18 -20.78 -3.35
N ASP A 156 5.06 -20.19 -2.54
CA ASP A 156 5.11 -18.76 -2.26
C ASP A 156 6.58 -18.34 -2.19
N LEU A 157 7.03 -17.54 -3.15
CA LEU A 157 8.44 -17.13 -3.26
C LEU A 157 8.93 -16.46 -1.97
N ARG A 158 8.05 -15.70 -1.30
CA ARG A 158 8.35 -15.00 -0.04
C ARG A 158 8.82 -15.95 1.06
N ALA A 159 8.30 -17.17 1.09
CA ALA A 159 8.57 -18.15 2.15
C ALA A 159 9.88 -18.94 1.95
N ASP A 160 10.52 -18.86 0.77
CA ASP A 160 11.79 -19.52 0.46
C ASP A 160 12.97 -18.62 0.86
N ILE A 161 13.18 -18.46 2.16
CA ILE A 161 14.16 -17.50 2.72
C ILE A 161 15.52 -18.13 3.04
N TYR A 162 15.57 -19.45 3.21
CA TYR A 162 16.81 -20.17 3.52
C TYR A 162 17.32 -20.93 2.30
N PRO A 163 18.63 -20.88 1.99
CA PRO A 163 19.68 -20.10 2.63
C PRO A 163 19.86 -18.71 2.02
N VAL A 164 19.01 -18.31 1.06
CA VAL A 164 19.25 -17.15 0.18
C VAL A 164 19.44 -15.84 0.94
N THR A 165 18.63 -15.59 1.98
CA THR A 165 18.75 -14.37 2.80
C THR A 165 20.01 -14.36 3.67
N GLN A 166 20.67 -15.50 3.90
CA GLN A 166 21.89 -15.58 4.71
C GLN A 166 23.17 -15.60 3.89
N LEU A 167 23.13 -16.24 2.71
CA LEU A 167 24.32 -16.50 1.90
C LEU A 167 24.38 -15.64 0.64
N GLY A 168 23.28 -14.97 0.28
CA GLY A 168 23.17 -14.11 -0.89
C GLY A 168 22.56 -14.81 -2.11
N PRO A 169 22.55 -14.11 -3.25
CA PRO A 169 21.87 -14.58 -4.45
C PRO A 169 22.54 -15.83 -4.99
N TYR A 170 21.83 -16.56 -5.84
CA TYR A 170 22.28 -17.83 -6.44
C TYR A 170 22.46 -19.00 -5.46
N THR A 171 22.03 -18.85 -4.21
CA THR A 171 22.11 -19.90 -3.19
C THR A 171 20.76 -20.51 -2.80
N ALA A 172 19.65 -19.96 -3.30
CA ALA A 172 18.31 -20.49 -3.04
C ALA A 172 18.23 -21.98 -3.38
N ASP A 173 17.66 -22.78 -2.47
CA ASP A 173 17.42 -24.20 -2.73
C ASP A 173 16.03 -24.46 -3.33
N ASN A 174 15.18 -23.43 -3.39
CA ASN A 174 13.82 -23.43 -3.92
C ASN A 174 12.93 -24.49 -3.25
N VAL A 175 13.11 -24.70 -1.94
CA VAL A 175 12.36 -25.67 -1.14
C VAL A 175 11.97 -25.05 0.19
N ILE A 176 10.68 -24.74 0.35
CA ILE A 176 10.17 -24.23 1.62
C ILE A 176 10.12 -25.38 2.62
N SER A 177 10.91 -25.25 3.67
CA SER A 177 11.26 -26.34 4.57
C SER A 177 11.20 -25.93 6.04
N SER A 178 11.53 -26.86 6.93
CA SER A 178 11.68 -26.55 8.35
C SER A 178 12.85 -25.60 8.64
N LEU A 179 13.78 -25.41 7.70
CA LEU A 179 14.91 -24.49 7.86
C LEU A 179 14.44 -23.04 7.70
N ASP A 180 13.58 -22.76 6.73
CA ASP A 180 12.91 -21.47 6.52
C ASP A 180 12.11 -21.08 7.76
N LEU A 181 11.26 -21.99 8.22
CA LEU A 181 10.44 -21.76 9.41
C LEU A 181 11.27 -21.55 10.68
N MET A 182 12.40 -22.25 10.78
CA MET A 182 13.32 -22.07 11.90
C MET A 182 13.97 -20.68 11.85
N LEU A 183 14.23 -20.14 10.66
CA LEU A 183 14.80 -18.80 10.50
C LEU A 183 13.83 -17.72 11.00
N VAL A 184 12.54 -17.82 10.67
CA VAL A 184 11.48 -16.98 11.26
C VAL A 184 11.43 -17.13 12.78
N SER A 185 11.38 -18.37 13.27
CA SER A 185 11.23 -18.65 14.70
C SER A 185 12.41 -18.13 15.54
N GLN A 186 13.62 -18.07 14.97
CA GLN A 186 14.82 -17.59 15.65
C GLN A 186 14.87 -16.07 15.78
N ASN A 187 14.16 -15.35 14.91
CA ASN A 187 14.17 -13.89 14.85
C ASN A 187 12.83 -13.28 15.29
N MET A 188 11.90 -14.08 15.81
CA MET A 188 10.60 -13.62 16.31
C MET A 188 10.71 -12.39 17.23
N ASN A 189 9.91 -11.36 16.95
CA ASN A 189 9.89 -10.02 17.55
C ASN A 189 11.12 -9.15 17.24
N ALA A 190 11.91 -9.49 16.22
CA ALA A 190 12.90 -8.56 15.67
C ALA A 190 12.22 -7.57 14.72
N THR A 191 12.75 -6.36 14.68
CA THR A 191 12.25 -5.24 13.86
C THR A 191 13.42 -4.69 13.04
N GLY A 192 13.14 -4.40 11.77
CA GLY A 192 14.05 -3.86 10.76
C GLY A 192 14.00 -2.35 10.67
N MET A 193 14.69 -1.82 9.66
CA MET A 193 14.75 -0.39 9.38
C MET A 193 13.81 0.03 8.25
N PHE A 194 13.32 -0.90 7.43
CA PHE A 194 12.44 -0.62 6.30
C PHE A 194 11.24 -1.55 6.31
N TYR A 195 10.19 -1.15 5.63
CA TYR A 195 9.12 -2.04 5.21
C TYR A 195 8.90 -1.89 3.71
N GLU A 196 8.51 -2.98 3.08
CA GLU A 196 8.01 -3.03 1.73
C GLU A 196 6.49 -2.94 1.77
N HIS A 197 5.90 -2.10 0.92
CA HIS A 197 4.46 -2.08 0.69
C HIS A 197 4.17 -1.91 -0.79
N THR A 198 3.41 -2.84 -1.35
CA THR A 198 2.95 -2.77 -2.74
C THR A 198 1.46 -2.47 -2.79
N GLU A 199 1.11 -1.37 -3.46
CA GLU A 199 -0.28 -1.01 -3.73
C GLU A 199 -0.64 -1.31 -5.19
N MET A 200 -1.63 -2.18 -5.40
CA MET A 200 -2.19 -2.43 -6.72
C MET A 200 -3.23 -1.36 -7.08
N SER A 201 -3.17 -0.83 -8.30
CA SER A 201 -4.03 0.28 -8.75
C SER A 201 -3.99 1.50 -7.81
N PRO A 202 -2.78 2.05 -7.51
CA PRO A 202 -2.62 3.11 -6.53
C PRO A 202 -3.36 4.39 -6.93
N GLU A 203 -3.88 5.09 -5.92
CA GLU A 203 -4.40 6.45 -6.07
C GLU A 203 -3.24 7.47 -6.08
N TRP A 204 -3.49 8.66 -6.64
CA TRP A 204 -2.46 9.70 -6.74
C TRP A 204 -1.93 10.12 -5.37
N ASP A 205 -2.81 10.25 -4.38
CA ASP A 205 -2.47 10.69 -3.04
C ASP A 205 -1.48 9.73 -2.36
N LEU A 206 -1.61 8.42 -2.57
CA LEU A 206 -0.66 7.43 -2.05
C LEU A 206 0.73 7.60 -2.66
N ILE A 207 0.81 7.74 -4.00
CA ILE A 207 2.09 7.98 -4.68
C ILE A 207 2.74 9.27 -4.17
N GLN A 208 1.94 10.30 -3.95
CA GLN A 208 2.42 11.58 -3.45
C GLN A 208 2.93 11.46 -2.01
N THR A 209 2.15 10.88 -1.10
CA THR A 209 2.52 10.72 0.31
C THR A 209 3.82 9.91 0.44
N GLU A 210 3.94 8.79 -0.26
CA GLU A 210 5.14 7.95 -0.18
C GLU A 210 6.37 8.66 -0.79
N LEU A 211 6.21 9.37 -1.91
CA LEU A 211 7.32 10.14 -2.45
C LEU A 211 7.76 11.28 -1.51
N GLU A 212 6.81 11.93 -0.83
CA GLU A 212 7.12 12.95 0.19
C GLU A 212 7.78 12.34 1.44
N LYS A 213 7.47 11.08 1.78
CA LYS A 213 8.02 10.35 2.93
C LYS A 213 9.46 9.92 2.73
N CYS A 214 9.77 9.25 1.62
CA CYS A 214 11.06 8.56 1.43
C CYS A 214 11.71 8.79 0.06
N GLN A 215 11.03 9.51 -0.84
CA GLN A 215 11.42 9.66 -2.24
C GLN A 215 11.62 8.33 -2.99
N ASP A 216 11.05 7.23 -2.50
CA ASP A 216 11.03 5.92 -3.15
C ASP A 216 9.62 5.52 -3.57
N VAL A 217 9.36 5.53 -4.87
CA VAL A 217 8.18 4.88 -5.45
C VAL A 217 8.58 4.26 -6.79
N VAL A 218 8.50 2.93 -6.90
CA VAL A 218 8.65 2.22 -8.18
C VAL A 218 7.27 1.94 -8.75
N LEU A 219 7.02 2.39 -9.98
CA LEU A 219 5.71 2.22 -10.63
C LEU A 219 5.77 1.17 -11.73
N LEU A 220 4.78 0.28 -11.75
CA LEU A 220 4.50 -0.58 -12.90
C LEU A 220 3.62 0.15 -13.90
N LEU A 221 4.17 0.45 -15.07
CA LEU A 221 3.48 1.04 -16.20
C LEU A 221 3.01 -0.05 -17.17
N MET A 222 1.71 -0.10 -17.44
CA MET A 222 1.10 -1.14 -18.25
C MET A 222 0.25 -0.58 -19.39
N PRO A 223 0.51 -0.99 -20.65
CA PRO A 223 -0.32 -0.57 -21.78
C PRO A 223 -1.66 -1.32 -21.81
N TRP A 224 -2.74 -0.55 -21.82
CA TRP A 224 -4.11 -1.05 -21.99
C TRP A 224 -4.75 -0.47 -23.24
N TYR A 225 -5.65 -1.22 -23.85
CA TYR A 225 -6.45 -0.71 -24.96
C TYR A 225 -7.91 -1.16 -24.90
N TRP A 226 -8.80 -0.28 -25.36
CA TRP A 226 -10.24 -0.57 -25.49
C TRP A 226 -10.58 -1.03 -26.90
N ASP A 227 -11.01 -2.27 -27.07
CA ASP A 227 -11.50 -2.76 -28.35
C ASP A 227 -12.99 -2.53 -28.52
N ASP A 228 -13.36 -1.57 -29.36
CA ASP A 228 -14.75 -1.27 -29.73
C ASP A 228 -15.49 -2.46 -30.35
N PHE A 229 -14.79 -3.40 -30.98
CA PHE A 229 -15.43 -4.55 -31.61
C PHE A 229 -15.90 -5.58 -30.58
N THR A 230 -15.08 -5.83 -29.56
CA THR A 230 -15.43 -6.75 -28.48
C THR A 230 -16.07 -6.06 -27.28
N GLY A 231 -16.01 -4.73 -27.20
CA GLY A 231 -16.55 -3.93 -26.10
C GLY A 231 -15.82 -4.19 -24.78
N GLY A 232 -14.50 -4.38 -24.84
CA GLY A 232 -13.70 -4.80 -23.69
C GLY A 232 -12.29 -4.21 -23.67
N TRP A 233 -11.74 -4.16 -22.47
CA TRP A 233 -10.35 -3.78 -22.20
C TRP A 233 -9.42 -4.97 -22.36
N TYR A 234 -8.23 -4.72 -22.91
CA TYR A 234 -7.16 -5.69 -23.05
C TYR A 234 -5.85 -5.10 -22.53
N ARG A 235 -5.17 -5.89 -21.69
CA ARG A 235 -3.81 -5.62 -21.20
C ARG A 235 -2.80 -6.13 -22.23
N TYR A 236 -1.74 -5.37 -22.46
CA TYR A 236 -0.62 -5.78 -23.32
C TYR A 236 0.61 -6.04 -22.46
N ASP A 237 0.71 -7.28 -21.96
CA ASP A 237 1.69 -7.70 -20.96
C ASP A 237 3.14 -7.51 -21.44
N GLU A 238 3.42 -7.72 -22.73
CA GLU A 238 4.77 -7.57 -23.29
C GLU A 238 5.25 -6.11 -23.40
N GLY A 239 4.36 -5.14 -23.13
CA GLY A 239 4.70 -3.72 -23.11
C GLY A 239 4.83 -3.14 -21.70
N GLY A 240 4.73 -3.97 -20.67
CA GLY A 240 4.92 -3.58 -19.28
C GLY A 240 6.33 -3.07 -18.99
N HIS A 241 6.44 -2.09 -18.11
CA HIS A 241 7.71 -1.46 -17.75
C HIS A 241 7.69 -0.90 -16.33
N TYR A 242 8.83 -0.93 -15.63
CA TYR A 242 8.98 -0.33 -14.31
C TYR A 242 9.83 0.93 -14.35
N VAL A 243 9.37 1.98 -13.68
CA VAL A 243 10.09 3.26 -13.53
C VAL A 243 10.23 3.62 -12.07
N THR A 244 11.25 4.40 -11.71
CA THR A 244 11.38 4.98 -10.36
C THR A 244 10.94 6.44 -10.42
N VAL A 245 10.09 6.87 -9.50
CA VAL A 245 9.65 8.27 -9.43
C VAL A 245 10.79 9.13 -8.86
N ALA A 246 11.25 10.11 -9.63
CA ALA A 246 12.30 11.05 -9.24
C ALA A 246 11.73 12.39 -8.71
N GLY A 247 10.44 12.64 -8.95
CA GLY A 247 9.75 13.86 -8.53
C GLY A 247 8.31 13.91 -9.03
N LEU A 248 7.51 14.79 -8.44
CA LEU A 248 6.15 15.08 -8.90
C LEU A 248 5.74 16.51 -8.56
N ASN A 249 4.61 16.94 -9.13
CA ASN A 249 3.90 18.14 -8.74
C ASN A 249 2.40 17.83 -8.63
N GLY A 250 1.95 17.61 -7.40
CA GLY A 250 0.56 17.32 -7.06
C GLY A 250 -0.36 18.54 -6.97
N SER A 251 0.11 19.77 -7.23
CA SER A 251 -0.71 20.99 -7.07
C SER A 251 -1.83 21.17 -8.11
N HIS A 252 -1.96 20.23 -9.04
CA HIS A 252 -2.92 20.21 -10.14
C HIS A 252 -4.17 19.39 -9.80
N ALA A 253 -5.21 19.48 -10.64
CA ALA A 253 -6.49 18.82 -10.45
C ALA A 253 -6.57 17.38 -11.02
N GLY A 254 -5.52 16.83 -11.62
CA GLY A 254 -5.51 15.48 -12.19
C GLY A 254 -6.44 15.27 -13.38
N SER A 255 -6.84 16.35 -14.06
CA SER A 255 -7.76 16.30 -15.20
C SER A 255 -7.02 16.51 -16.51
N LEU A 256 -7.61 16.12 -17.66
CA LEU A 256 -6.99 16.38 -18.96
C LEU A 256 -6.69 17.86 -19.24
N ALA A 257 -7.44 18.79 -18.62
CA ALA A 257 -7.22 20.22 -18.77
C ALA A 257 -6.20 20.80 -17.78
N ASP A 258 -5.91 20.06 -16.71
CA ASP A 258 -5.01 20.44 -15.62
C ASP A 258 -4.43 19.15 -15.01
N PRO A 259 -3.51 18.49 -15.74
CA PRO A 259 -2.97 17.19 -15.35
C PRO A 259 -1.95 17.35 -14.21
N TRP A 260 -1.76 16.29 -13.43
CA TRP A 260 -0.61 16.21 -12.54
C TRP A 260 0.68 16.04 -13.36
N GLU A 261 1.81 16.43 -12.77
CA GLU A 261 3.12 16.23 -13.37
C GLU A 261 3.91 15.20 -12.56
N ILE A 262 4.57 14.28 -13.24
CA ILE A 262 5.41 13.25 -12.64
C ILE A 262 6.73 13.16 -13.40
N VAL A 263 7.79 12.81 -12.69
CA VAL A 263 9.15 12.73 -13.22
C VAL A 263 9.70 11.34 -12.91
N PHE A 264 10.25 10.67 -13.92
CA PHE A 264 10.80 9.31 -13.81
C PHE A 264 12.31 9.29 -14.00
N SER A 265 12.98 8.43 -13.24
CA SER A 265 14.08 7.65 -13.79
C SER A 265 13.47 6.48 -14.57
N ASP A 266 13.84 6.37 -15.84
CA ASP A 266 13.27 5.37 -16.74
C ASP A 266 14.38 4.45 -17.27
N PRO A 267 14.47 3.20 -16.77
CA PRO A 267 15.50 2.25 -17.20
C PRO A 267 15.53 1.92 -18.69
N ILE A 268 14.51 2.27 -19.48
CA ILE A 268 14.49 2.06 -20.94
C ILE A 268 14.83 3.35 -21.70
N ARG A 269 14.52 4.54 -21.14
CA ARG A 269 14.43 5.79 -21.90
C ARG A 269 15.06 6.98 -21.18
N ASP A 270 15.70 7.80 -22.02
CA ASP A 270 16.34 9.05 -21.63
C ASP A 270 15.72 10.19 -22.47
N ASN A 271 14.40 10.36 -22.38
CA ASN A 271 13.67 11.32 -23.23
C ASN A 271 14.11 12.78 -22.98
N ALA A 272 14.44 13.13 -21.75
CA ALA A 272 14.94 14.46 -21.39
C ALA A 272 16.24 14.77 -22.15
N GLU A 273 17.14 13.80 -22.29
CA GLU A 273 18.35 13.92 -23.11
C GLU A 273 18.09 14.04 -24.61
N ALA A 274 17.01 13.40 -25.09
CA ALA A 274 16.52 13.58 -26.45
C ALA A 274 15.83 14.94 -26.68
N GLY A 275 15.72 15.78 -25.64
CA GLY A 275 15.19 17.14 -25.70
C GLY A 275 13.69 17.25 -25.41
N PHE A 276 13.06 16.19 -24.90
CA PHE A 276 11.70 16.24 -24.37
C PHE A 276 11.67 16.86 -22.96
N PRO A 277 10.47 17.16 -22.40
CA PRO A 277 10.35 17.66 -21.03
C PRO A 277 11.05 16.74 -20.01
N GLY A 278 11.73 17.35 -19.05
CA GLY A 278 12.54 16.64 -18.08
C GLY A 278 13.74 17.48 -17.62
N ASN A 279 14.68 16.84 -16.93
CA ASN A 279 15.85 17.48 -16.36
C ASN A 279 17.10 16.61 -16.53
N VAL A 280 18.16 17.23 -17.07
CA VAL A 280 19.50 16.63 -17.19
C VAL A 280 20.48 17.58 -16.47
N PRO A 281 20.63 17.45 -15.14
CA PRO A 281 21.32 18.44 -14.31
C PRO A 281 22.78 18.65 -14.68
N VAL A 282 23.45 17.56 -15.06
CA VAL A 282 24.85 17.55 -15.48
C VAL A 282 24.89 17.20 -16.96
N PRO A 283 25.22 18.15 -17.87
CA PRO A 283 25.34 17.85 -19.28
C PRO A 283 26.41 16.80 -19.53
N HIS A 284 26.03 15.70 -20.18
CA HIS A 284 26.92 14.62 -20.55
C HIS A 284 26.53 14.06 -21.92
N ALA A 285 27.36 13.18 -22.47
CA ALA A 285 27.16 12.64 -23.81
C ALA A 285 26.71 11.19 -23.71
N HIS A 286 25.45 10.93 -24.07
CA HIS A 286 24.94 9.58 -24.28
C HIS A 286 25.25 9.14 -25.72
N ALA A 287 26.50 8.75 -25.95
CA ALA A 287 27.00 8.41 -27.28
C ALA A 287 26.88 6.90 -27.58
N PRO A 288 26.31 6.49 -28.73
CA PRO A 288 26.51 5.13 -29.23
C PRO A 288 28.00 4.86 -29.51
N PRO A 289 28.50 3.59 -29.45
CA PRO A 289 27.71 2.37 -29.70
C PRO A 289 27.78 1.26 -28.64
N GLU A 290 26.61 0.63 -28.49
CA GLU A 290 26.27 -0.74 -28.06
C GLU A 290 26.71 -1.24 -26.67
N PRO A 291 25.84 -2.01 -26.00
CA PRO A 291 25.91 -2.33 -24.58
C PRO A 291 27.30 -2.80 -24.09
N PRO A 292 27.66 -2.48 -22.84
CA PRO A 292 26.78 -1.89 -21.82
C PRO A 292 26.70 -0.34 -21.91
N PHE A 293 25.47 0.18 -21.76
CA PHE A 293 25.22 1.62 -21.58
C PHE A 293 25.53 2.00 -20.13
N VAL A 294 26.80 2.31 -19.87
CA VAL A 294 27.33 2.51 -18.51
C VAL A 294 27.31 3.96 -18.03
N THR A 295 26.90 4.90 -18.87
CA THR A 295 26.95 6.33 -18.52
C THR A 295 26.13 6.63 -17.28
N HIS A 296 24.92 6.09 -17.20
CA HIS A 296 24.01 6.33 -16.07
C HIS A 296 24.30 5.43 -14.86
N ASN A 297 25.26 4.50 -14.96
CA ASN A 297 25.76 3.79 -13.78
C ASN A 297 26.45 4.74 -12.79
N ASP A 298 26.87 5.92 -13.26
CA ASP A 298 27.31 6.99 -12.39
C ASP A 298 26.10 7.86 -12.03
N ALA A 299 25.69 7.82 -10.76
CA ALA A 299 24.53 8.57 -10.25
C ALA A 299 24.68 10.10 -10.36
N MET A 300 25.83 10.63 -10.83
CA MET A 300 25.99 12.02 -11.25
C MET A 300 25.31 12.33 -12.59
N TYR A 301 25.16 11.35 -13.47
CA TYR A 301 24.65 11.49 -14.84
C TYR A 301 23.25 10.91 -14.94
N VAL A 302 22.25 11.75 -14.68
CA VAL A 302 20.83 11.36 -14.72
C VAL A 302 20.08 12.05 -15.87
N SER A 303 19.09 11.35 -16.42
CA SER A 303 18.05 11.82 -17.33
C SER A 303 16.68 11.63 -16.69
N HIS A 304 16.20 12.65 -15.97
CA HIS A 304 14.87 12.58 -15.36
C HIS A 304 13.79 13.03 -16.35
N ASP A 305 12.96 12.09 -16.78
CA ASP A 305 11.94 12.27 -17.81
C ASP A 305 10.61 12.76 -17.21
N MET A 306 10.06 13.86 -17.70
CA MET A 306 8.80 14.42 -17.19
C MET A 306 7.60 14.05 -18.06
N TYR A 307 6.52 13.63 -17.41
CA TYR A 307 5.26 13.24 -18.03
C TYR A 307 4.06 13.83 -17.27
N HIS A 308 2.88 13.68 -17.86
CA HIS A 308 1.61 14.12 -17.29
C HIS A 308 0.73 12.94 -16.91
N VAL A 309 0.09 13.04 -15.73
CA VAL A 309 -0.83 12.03 -15.20
C VAL A 309 -2.23 12.61 -15.08
N ILE A 310 -3.23 11.81 -15.47
CA ILE A 310 -4.64 12.15 -15.29
C ILE A 310 -5.40 11.00 -14.65
N PHE A 311 -6.51 11.34 -14.01
CA PHE A 311 -7.54 10.39 -13.64
C PHE A 311 -8.32 9.94 -14.88
N ASP A 312 -8.05 8.74 -15.35
CA ASP A 312 -8.72 8.14 -16.52
C ASP A 312 -8.80 6.61 -16.36
N PRO A 313 -9.77 6.12 -15.57
CA PRO A 313 -9.76 4.74 -15.09
C PRO A 313 -9.97 3.69 -16.18
N CYS A 314 -9.26 2.56 -16.02
CA CYS A 314 -9.57 1.29 -16.68
C CYS A 314 -9.24 0.13 -15.73
N PRO A 315 -9.38 -1.15 -16.13
CA PRO A 315 -9.14 -2.27 -15.22
C PRO A 315 -7.73 -2.34 -14.62
N GLY A 316 -6.75 -1.71 -15.25
CA GLY A 316 -5.38 -1.60 -14.71
C GLY A 316 -5.20 -0.52 -13.64
N GLY A 317 -6.22 0.29 -13.34
CA GLY A 317 -6.14 1.29 -12.27
C GLY A 317 -6.71 2.66 -12.65
N PRO A 318 -6.71 3.61 -11.70
CA PRO A 318 -7.36 4.91 -11.87
C PRO A 318 -6.52 5.92 -12.68
N LEU A 319 -5.20 5.75 -12.74
CA LEU A 319 -4.27 6.75 -13.27
C LEU A 319 -3.71 6.37 -14.65
N THR A 320 -3.72 7.33 -15.59
CA THR A 320 -3.12 7.21 -16.92
C THR A 320 -2.01 8.23 -17.12
N ILE A 321 -0.89 7.81 -17.70
CA ILE A 321 0.17 8.70 -18.21
C ILE A 321 -0.11 8.99 -19.69
N VAL A 322 -0.31 10.26 -20.06
CA VAL A 322 -0.91 10.64 -21.36
C VAL A 322 0.09 10.92 -22.48
N ASP A 323 1.33 11.19 -22.14
CA ASP A 323 2.39 11.61 -23.06
C ASP A 323 3.62 10.68 -23.03
N TYR A 324 3.45 9.48 -22.48
CA TYR A 324 4.45 8.42 -22.48
C TYR A 324 4.59 7.75 -23.87
N LEU A 325 5.10 8.50 -24.85
CA LEU A 325 5.19 8.09 -26.26
C LEU A 325 6.64 7.70 -26.64
N GLY A 326 6.88 6.46 -27.10
CA GLY A 326 8.20 6.11 -27.67
C GLY A 326 8.62 4.63 -27.76
N GLY A 327 8.01 3.82 -28.63
CA GLY A 327 8.75 2.70 -29.25
C GLY A 327 8.65 1.29 -28.64
N ALA A 328 7.43 0.77 -28.55
CA ALA A 328 7.05 -0.66 -28.59
C ALA A 328 5.52 -0.81 -28.60
N ILE A 329 4.80 0.25 -28.23
CA ILE A 329 3.37 0.39 -28.47
C ILE A 329 3.17 0.43 -29.99
N PRO A 330 2.32 -0.43 -30.57
CA PRO A 330 2.08 -0.44 -32.00
C PRO A 330 1.67 0.97 -32.45
N PRO A 331 2.17 1.44 -33.62
CA PRO A 331 1.80 2.75 -34.14
C PRO A 331 0.28 2.87 -34.18
N PRO A 332 -0.30 4.07 -33.99
CA PRO A 332 -1.74 4.27 -34.01
C PRO A 332 -2.32 3.72 -35.31
N GLY A 333 -2.83 2.49 -35.24
CA GLY A 333 -3.68 1.87 -36.23
C GLY A 333 -5.10 2.41 -36.08
N PRO A 334 -6.03 2.09 -37.00
CA PRO A 334 -7.32 2.78 -37.06
C PRO A 334 -8.22 2.61 -35.82
N TYR A 335 -7.96 1.66 -34.91
CA TYR A 335 -8.46 1.51 -33.52
C TYR A 335 -7.48 0.57 -32.78
N PRO A 336 -7.17 0.70 -31.47
CA PRO A 336 -7.95 1.24 -30.33
C PRO A 336 -7.29 2.44 -29.56
N GLU A 337 -8.02 3.07 -28.63
CA GLU A 337 -7.49 4.11 -27.72
C GLU A 337 -6.59 3.44 -26.65
N TRP A 338 -5.30 3.77 -26.66
CA TRP A 338 -4.30 3.23 -25.75
C TRP A 338 -4.19 4.08 -24.47
N ARG A 339 -3.96 3.40 -23.35
CA ARG A 339 -3.63 3.98 -22.05
C ARG A 339 -2.33 3.40 -21.54
N ILE A 340 -1.53 4.21 -20.86
CA ILE A 340 -0.41 3.74 -20.04
C ILE A 340 -0.87 3.87 -18.59
N GLN A 341 -1.35 2.77 -18.01
CA GLN A 341 -1.83 2.75 -16.64
C GLN A 341 -0.69 2.55 -15.66
N ILE A 342 -0.81 3.21 -14.52
CA ILE A 342 -0.05 2.85 -13.33
C ILE A 342 -0.82 1.70 -12.66
N GLU A 343 -0.27 0.48 -12.77
CA GLU A 343 -0.91 -0.74 -12.29
C GLU A 343 -0.53 -1.13 -10.88
N ALA A 344 0.67 -0.77 -10.46
CA ALA A 344 1.18 -1.01 -9.12
C ALA A 344 2.16 0.09 -8.74
N ALA A 345 2.20 0.42 -7.45
CA ALA A 345 3.31 1.12 -6.80
C ALA A 345 3.98 0.13 -5.85
N VAL A 346 5.27 -0.13 -6.05
CA VAL A 346 6.13 -0.95 -5.19
C VAL A 346 7.02 0.02 -4.42
N ILE A 347 6.91 0.02 -3.10
CA ILE A 347 7.51 1.05 -2.24
C ILE A 347 8.36 0.38 -1.16
N THR A 348 9.57 0.88 -0.97
CA THR A 348 10.41 0.57 0.20
C THR A 348 10.53 1.82 1.06
N SER A 349 9.84 1.83 2.19
CA SER A 349 9.80 2.99 3.08
C SER A 349 10.58 2.71 4.36
N PRO A 350 11.39 3.66 4.86
CA PRO A 350 12.05 3.52 6.13
C PRO A 350 11.04 3.59 7.28
N TYR A 351 11.27 2.77 8.30
CA TYR A 351 10.82 3.03 9.65
C TYR A 351 11.61 4.22 10.17
N LEU A 352 11.09 5.42 9.97
CA LEU A 352 11.64 6.60 10.62
C LEU A 352 11.60 6.31 12.14
N VAL A 353 12.76 6.21 12.77
CA VAL A 353 12.83 5.93 14.21
C VAL A 353 12.22 7.13 14.94
N GLY A 354 11.10 6.92 15.62
CA GLY A 354 10.29 8.01 16.15
C GLY A 354 9.24 8.54 15.17
N ASP A 355 8.89 7.77 14.14
CA ASP A 355 7.66 7.98 13.38
C ASP A 355 6.48 7.73 14.33
N HIS A 356 5.58 8.69 14.35
CA HIS A 356 4.40 8.70 15.19
C HIS A 356 3.21 8.69 14.25
N ASP A 357 2.35 7.68 14.35
CA ASP A 357 1.24 7.51 13.40
C ASP A 357 0.13 6.68 14.06
N VAL A 358 -1.03 7.31 14.28
CA VAL A 358 -2.19 6.71 14.95
C VAL A 358 -3.46 6.86 14.10
N ALA A 359 -3.95 5.73 13.64
CA ALA A 359 -5.09 5.67 12.73
C ALA A 359 -6.40 5.27 13.42
N VAL A 360 -7.53 5.70 12.88
CA VAL A 360 -8.84 5.07 13.11
C VAL A 360 -9.18 4.24 11.87
N ILE A 361 -9.01 2.92 11.95
CA ILE A 361 -9.15 2.05 10.77
C ILE A 361 -10.58 1.56 10.53
N ASN A 362 -11.48 1.68 11.52
CA ASN A 362 -12.87 1.26 11.38
C ASN A 362 -13.79 1.88 12.44
N VAL A 363 -15.01 2.26 12.06
CA VAL A 363 -16.09 2.65 12.97
C VAL A 363 -17.35 1.89 12.61
N THR A 364 -18.03 1.32 13.61
CA THR A 364 -19.32 0.63 13.43
C THR A 364 -20.26 0.88 14.61
N THR A 365 -21.56 0.64 14.42
CA THR A 365 -22.58 0.83 15.46
C THR A 365 -23.34 -0.45 15.78
N SER A 366 -23.75 -0.61 17.03
CA SER A 366 -24.46 -1.79 17.53
C SER A 366 -25.61 -1.45 18.46
N LYS A 367 -26.66 -2.27 18.40
CA LYS A 367 -27.63 -2.41 19.49
C LYS A 367 -27.72 -3.87 19.90
N THR A 368 -27.35 -4.15 21.16
CA THR A 368 -27.35 -5.50 21.75
C THR A 368 -26.59 -6.54 20.91
N GLY A 369 -25.50 -6.13 20.25
CA GLY A 369 -24.63 -7.02 19.47
C GLY A 369 -25.04 -7.26 18.01
N CYS A 370 -26.10 -6.63 17.51
CA CYS A 370 -26.39 -6.61 16.06
C CYS A 370 -25.73 -5.39 15.42
N LEU A 371 -24.98 -5.61 14.33
CA LEU A 371 -24.19 -4.63 13.59
C LEU A 371 -24.63 -4.61 12.11
N PRO A 372 -24.67 -3.46 11.41
CA PRO A 372 -24.70 -2.09 11.94
C PRO A 372 -26.11 -1.70 12.44
N MET A 373 -26.21 -0.58 13.15
CA MET A 373 -27.48 -0.05 13.67
C MET A 373 -27.99 1.12 12.81
N GLU A 374 -29.06 0.91 12.04
CA GLU A 374 -29.57 1.94 11.11
C GLU A 374 -30.53 2.95 11.77
N THR A 375 -31.34 2.51 12.73
CA THR A 375 -32.41 3.33 13.33
C THR A 375 -32.52 3.11 14.84
N VAL A 376 -32.61 4.18 15.62
CA VAL A 376 -32.74 4.14 17.08
C VAL A 376 -33.86 5.07 17.56
N GLY A 377 -34.64 4.60 18.54
CA GLY A 377 -35.62 5.44 19.23
C GLY A 377 -34.93 6.40 20.20
N GLU A 378 -35.40 7.65 20.28
CA GLU A 378 -34.93 8.62 21.28
C GLU A 378 -35.09 8.07 22.71
N GLY A 379 -34.08 8.34 23.54
CA GLY A 379 -33.97 7.80 24.90
C GLY A 379 -33.41 6.38 24.99
N LYS A 380 -32.90 5.84 23.88
CA LYS A 380 -32.22 4.53 23.83
C LYS A 380 -30.71 4.67 23.65
N ASN A 381 -29.99 3.61 24.00
CA ASN A 381 -28.55 3.57 23.89
C ASN A 381 -28.11 2.90 22.58
N VAL A 382 -27.14 3.51 21.91
CA VAL A 382 -26.38 2.91 20.80
C VAL A 382 -24.96 2.67 21.27
N THR A 383 -24.37 1.53 20.93
CA THR A 383 -22.93 1.31 21.15
C THR A 383 -22.18 1.62 19.87
N VAL A 384 -21.17 2.47 19.93
CA VAL A 384 -20.24 2.75 18.84
C VAL A 384 -18.93 2.01 19.13
N TYR A 385 -18.44 1.27 18.15
CA TYR A 385 -17.13 0.62 18.19
C TYR A 385 -16.20 1.35 17.23
N ALA A 386 -15.05 1.82 17.73
CA ALA A 386 -14.00 2.39 16.91
C ALA A 386 -12.75 1.52 17.05
N THR A 387 -12.18 1.06 15.95
CA THR A 387 -10.90 0.33 15.96
C THR A 387 -9.80 1.31 15.61
N VAL A 388 -8.84 1.42 16.50
CA VAL A 388 -7.67 2.30 16.37
C VAL A 388 -6.41 1.46 16.28
N GLU A 389 -5.41 1.97 15.58
CA GLU A 389 -4.15 1.30 15.30
C GLU A 389 -2.99 2.27 15.48
N ASN A 390 -1.85 1.77 15.95
CA ASN A 390 -0.60 2.50 15.92
C ASN A 390 0.24 1.99 14.76
N GLN A 391 0.29 2.77 13.68
CA GLN A 391 1.03 2.46 12.46
C GLN A 391 2.48 2.98 12.53
N GLY A 392 2.81 3.75 13.56
CA GLY A 392 4.15 4.27 13.82
C GLY A 392 5.08 3.29 14.53
N THR A 393 6.28 3.77 14.86
CA THR A 393 7.37 2.96 15.45
C THR A 393 7.58 3.21 16.94
N SER A 394 6.85 4.16 17.51
CA SER A 394 6.88 4.50 18.93
C SER A 394 5.65 3.94 19.66
N ILE A 395 5.79 3.64 20.96
CA ILE A 395 4.60 3.33 21.78
C ILE A 395 3.80 4.62 21.95
N GLU A 396 2.57 4.63 21.46
CA GLU A 396 1.71 5.80 21.52
C GLU A 396 0.67 5.72 22.62
N THR A 397 0.34 6.89 23.17
CA THR A 397 -0.77 7.04 24.13
C THR A 397 -1.58 8.27 23.74
N PHE A 398 -2.79 8.03 23.25
CA PHE A 398 -3.66 9.05 22.69
C PHE A 398 -5.11 8.85 23.15
N ASN A 399 -5.93 9.89 23.04
CA ASN A 399 -7.37 9.74 23.25
C ASN A 399 -8.06 9.53 21.91
N THR A 400 -9.15 8.77 21.93
CA THR A 400 -10.06 8.63 20.80
C THR A 400 -11.42 9.11 21.23
N THR A 401 -11.99 10.04 20.47
CA THR A 401 -13.32 10.60 20.70
C THR A 401 -14.27 10.16 19.61
N ALA A 402 -15.42 9.60 20.01
CA ALA A 402 -16.51 9.26 19.10
C ALA A 402 -17.55 10.39 19.06
N TYR A 403 -18.10 10.66 17.87
CA TYR A 403 -19.05 11.73 17.60
C TYR A 403 -20.30 11.24 16.87
N ALA A 404 -21.40 11.92 17.12
CA ALA A 404 -22.63 11.85 16.32
C ALA A 404 -22.89 13.24 15.70
N ASN A 405 -22.68 13.37 14.40
CA ASN A 405 -22.68 14.63 13.67
C ASN A 405 -23.99 14.83 12.90
N ALA A 406 -24.70 15.93 13.19
CA ALA A 406 -25.84 16.40 12.39
C ALA A 406 -25.73 17.92 12.18
N ASN A 407 -26.74 18.71 12.59
CA ASN A 407 -26.64 20.18 12.60
C ASN A 407 -25.68 20.71 13.68
N VAL A 408 -25.44 19.91 14.70
CA VAL A 408 -24.48 20.13 15.80
C VAL A 408 -23.72 18.82 15.98
N SER A 409 -22.42 18.90 16.26
CA SER A 409 -21.61 17.75 16.62
C SER A 409 -21.84 17.39 18.09
N ILE A 410 -22.22 16.13 18.35
CA ILE A 410 -22.44 15.60 19.70
C ILE A 410 -21.28 14.67 20.03
N VAL A 411 -20.56 14.96 21.12
CA VAL A 411 -19.55 14.04 21.67
C VAL A 411 -20.27 12.87 22.34
N ILE A 412 -20.01 11.66 21.86
CA ILE A 412 -20.54 10.41 22.44
C ILE A 412 -19.70 10.03 23.66
N GLY A 413 -18.39 10.07 23.53
CA GLY A 413 -17.45 9.77 24.60
C GLY A 413 -16.00 9.80 24.12
N GLU A 414 -15.09 9.78 25.09
CA GLU A 414 -13.65 9.80 24.89
C GLU A 414 -13.03 8.66 25.70
N GLN A 415 -12.06 7.95 25.12
CA GLN A 415 -11.28 6.92 25.80
C GLN A 415 -9.80 7.08 25.45
N GLN A 416 -8.95 6.95 26.46
CA GLN A 416 -7.50 6.89 26.26
C GLN A 416 -7.06 5.46 26.02
N VAL A 417 -6.13 5.28 25.09
CA VAL A 417 -5.51 4.00 24.76
C VAL A 417 -3.99 4.15 24.70
N THR A 418 -3.28 3.06 24.98
CA THR A 418 -1.84 2.95 24.75
C THR A 418 -1.60 1.73 23.86
N LEU A 419 -0.92 1.91 22.72
CA LEU A 419 -0.69 0.86 21.74
C LEU A 419 0.81 0.74 21.44
N ASN A 420 1.31 -0.50 21.37
CA ASN A 420 2.64 -0.75 20.81
C ASN A 420 2.63 -0.54 19.28
N PRO A 421 3.81 -0.37 18.64
CA PRO A 421 3.90 -0.37 17.18
C PRO A 421 3.22 -1.59 16.55
N GLY A 422 2.39 -1.37 15.53
CA GLY A 422 1.59 -2.39 14.84
C GLY A 422 0.43 -2.98 15.65
N GLU A 423 0.17 -2.49 16.87
CA GLU A 423 -0.95 -2.95 17.70
C GLU A 423 -2.23 -2.18 17.35
N ASN A 424 -3.36 -2.88 17.28
CA ASN A 424 -4.68 -2.27 17.17
C ASN A 424 -5.61 -2.69 18.31
N GLN A 425 -6.59 -1.84 18.61
CA GLN A 425 -7.59 -2.07 19.65
C GLN A 425 -8.95 -1.51 19.27
N THR A 426 -10.02 -2.28 19.50
CA THR A 426 -11.40 -1.79 19.37
C THR A 426 -11.89 -1.19 20.69
N LEU A 427 -12.15 0.12 20.67
CA LEU A 427 -12.76 0.90 21.75
C LEU A 427 -14.29 0.89 21.64
N SER A 428 -14.99 1.01 22.77
CA SER A 428 -16.45 0.93 22.83
C SER A 428 -17.04 2.12 23.58
N PHE A 429 -17.91 2.87 22.91
CA PHE A 429 -18.57 4.07 23.41
C PHE A 429 -20.09 3.87 23.46
N VAL A 430 -20.76 4.37 24.50
CA VAL A 430 -22.22 4.26 24.63
C VAL A 430 -22.84 5.63 24.42
N TRP A 431 -23.63 5.77 23.35
CA TRP A 431 -24.39 6.96 23.01
C TRP A 431 -25.80 6.89 23.58
N ASP A 432 -26.07 7.69 24.61
CA ASP A 432 -27.42 7.92 25.14
C ASP A 432 -28.14 8.97 24.29
N THR A 433 -29.21 8.56 23.61
CA THR A 433 -29.99 9.44 22.73
C THR A 433 -31.06 10.26 23.45
N THR A 434 -31.09 10.26 24.78
CA THR A 434 -32.06 11.05 25.57
C THR A 434 -31.92 12.55 25.28
N GLY A 435 -33.00 13.17 24.82
CA GLY A 435 -33.06 14.59 24.47
C GLY A 435 -32.39 14.93 23.13
N VAL A 436 -31.91 13.94 22.38
CA VAL A 436 -31.36 14.15 21.04
C VAL A 436 -32.50 14.41 20.06
N THR A 437 -32.38 15.48 19.26
CA THR A 437 -33.39 15.81 18.25
C THR A 437 -33.46 14.71 17.20
N TYR A 438 -34.66 14.43 16.70
CA TYR A 438 -34.80 13.45 15.64
C TYR A 438 -34.07 13.89 14.37
N GLY A 439 -33.38 12.95 13.71
CA GLY A 439 -32.54 13.26 12.55
C GLY A 439 -31.60 12.11 12.17
N ASN A 440 -30.97 12.24 11.02
CA ASN A 440 -29.83 11.39 10.66
C ASN A 440 -28.57 11.98 11.29
N TYR A 441 -27.81 11.14 11.99
CA TYR A 441 -26.52 11.48 12.58
C TYR A 441 -25.45 10.63 11.95
N THR A 442 -24.47 11.26 11.32
CA THR A 442 -23.27 10.60 10.83
C THR A 442 -22.38 10.24 12.02
N ILE A 443 -21.92 8.99 12.08
CA ILE A 443 -21.05 8.54 13.17
C ILE A 443 -19.59 8.65 12.73
N GLU A 444 -18.76 9.18 13.60
CA GLU A 444 -17.34 9.43 13.33
C GLU A 444 -16.54 9.13 14.59
N ALA A 445 -15.30 8.69 14.43
CA ALA A 445 -14.33 8.66 15.52
C ALA A 445 -13.03 9.33 15.09
N ILE A 446 -12.42 10.04 16.03
CA ILE A 446 -11.19 10.81 15.83
C ILE A 446 -10.19 10.41 16.91
N ALA A 447 -9.00 9.97 16.51
CA ALA A 447 -7.83 9.83 17.37
C ALA A 447 -7.11 11.18 17.49
N ASP A 448 -6.73 11.56 18.71
CA ASP A 448 -5.92 12.76 18.95
C ASP A 448 -4.57 12.61 18.27
N THR A 449 -4.20 13.59 17.44
CA THR A 449 -2.87 13.65 16.83
C THR A 449 -1.78 13.64 17.89
N VAL A 450 -0.84 12.71 17.76
CA VAL A 450 0.30 12.58 18.65
C VAL A 450 1.45 13.52 18.21
N PRO A 451 2.35 13.93 19.13
CA PRO A 451 3.43 14.85 18.76
C PRO A 451 4.30 14.29 17.64
N SER A 452 4.59 15.11 16.63
CA SER A 452 5.43 14.77 15.47
C SER A 452 4.86 13.75 14.50
N GLU A 453 3.58 13.42 14.62
CA GLU A 453 2.84 12.70 13.58
C GLU A 453 2.63 13.58 12.34
N THR A 454 2.90 13.00 11.16
CA THR A 454 2.85 13.70 9.88
C THR A 454 1.67 13.25 9.01
N ASP A 455 1.33 11.97 9.01
CA ASP A 455 0.05 11.53 8.47
C ASP A 455 -1.01 11.74 9.55
N THR A 456 -2.00 12.58 9.26
CA THR A 456 -3.07 12.90 10.22
C THR A 456 -4.45 12.73 9.61
N ALA A 457 -4.50 12.30 8.35
CA ALA A 457 -5.71 12.23 7.56
C ALA A 457 -6.57 11.02 7.99
N ASP A 458 -5.91 9.94 8.39
CA ASP A 458 -6.47 8.66 8.79
C ASP A 458 -6.73 8.56 10.32
N ASN A 459 -6.31 9.54 11.11
CA ASN A 459 -6.75 9.72 12.50
C ASN A 459 -8.26 9.92 12.61
N THR A 460 -8.97 10.19 11.50
CA THR A 460 -10.41 10.38 11.46
C THR A 460 -11.08 9.38 10.54
N PHE A 461 -12.06 8.64 11.07
CA PHE A 461 -12.89 7.74 10.29
C PHE A 461 -14.37 8.07 10.45
N THR A 462 -15.04 8.26 9.30
CA THR A 462 -16.48 8.50 9.23
C THR A 462 -17.20 7.24 8.73
N ASP A 463 -18.09 6.68 9.55
CA ASP A 463 -18.99 5.58 9.18
C ASP A 463 -20.33 6.14 8.62
N GLY A 464 -21.30 5.25 8.42
CA GLY A 464 -22.66 5.57 8.02
C GLY A 464 -23.47 6.39 9.04
N THR A 465 -24.75 6.51 8.73
CA THR A 465 -25.70 7.32 9.50
C THR A 465 -26.60 6.48 10.39
N VAL A 466 -26.81 6.92 11.63
CA VAL A 466 -27.87 6.41 12.52
C VAL A 466 -29.04 7.40 12.50
N LEU A 467 -30.25 6.91 12.21
CA LEU A 467 -31.48 7.70 12.32
C LEU A 467 -31.98 7.65 13.77
N VAL A 468 -31.94 8.79 14.48
CA VAL A 468 -32.66 8.96 15.74
C VAL A 468 -34.11 9.34 15.42
N THR A 469 -35.07 8.54 15.86
CA THR A 469 -36.50 8.70 15.57
C THR A 469 -37.38 8.47 16.80
N ILE A 470 -38.70 8.50 16.61
CA ILE A 470 -39.68 8.22 17.65
C ILE A 470 -39.50 6.78 18.13
N THR A 471 -39.50 6.56 19.44
CA THR A 471 -39.54 5.20 20.00
C THR A 471 -40.75 4.44 19.43
N GLY A 472 -40.50 3.40 18.63
CA GLY A 472 -41.51 2.60 17.95
C GLY A 472 -41.55 2.76 16.42
N ASP A 473 -40.83 3.71 15.83
CA ASP A 473 -40.59 3.80 14.37
C ASP A 473 -39.39 2.93 14.02
N ILE A 474 -39.65 1.65 13.73
CA ILE A 474 -38.61 0.63 13.60
C ILE A 474 -38.18 0.41 12.15
N ASP A 475 -38.94 0.94 11.19
CA ASP A 475 -38.56 0.96 9.78
C ASP A 475 -37.91 2.29 9.33
N GLY A 476 -37.89 3.30 10.20
CA GLY A 476 -37.22 4.58 9.97
C GLY A 476 -37.95 5.50 9.01
N ASN A 477 -39.25 5.27 8.77
CA ASN A 477 -40.06 6.06 7.85
C ASN A 477 -40.56 7.40 8.47
N ARG A 478 -40.18 7.68 9.72
CA ARG A 478 -40.52 8.89 10.50
C ARG A 478 -41.98 8.96 10.95
N ILE A 479 -42.71 7.85 10.95
CA ILE A 479 -44.07 7.74 11.47
C ILE A 479 -44.34 6.37 12.09
N VAL A 480 -44.67 6.34 13.38
CA VAL A 480 -45.09 5.11 14.04
C VAL A 480 -46.48 4.70 13.56
N ASN A 481 -46.58 3.68 12.73
CA ASN A 481 -47.85 3.23 12.16
C ASN A 481 -48.02 1.71 12.22
N ILE A 482 -49.05 1.19 11.54
CA ILE A 482 -49.36 -0.24 11.58
C ILE A 482 -48.21 -1.10 11.03
N PHE A 483 -47.40 -0.59 10.10
CA PHE A 483 -46.28 -1.31 9.53
C PHE A 483 -45.17 -1.56 10.57
N ASP A 484 -44.92 -0.61 11.47
CA ASP A 484 -43.99 -0.81 12.60
C ASP A 484 -44.50 -1.91 13.54
N ILE A 485 -45.77 -1.83 13.91
CA ILE A 485 -46.39 -2.83 14.79
C ILE A 485 -46.39 -4.22 14.13
N VAL A 486 -46.67 -4.29 12.83
CA VAL A 486 -46.58 -5.53 12.05
C VAL A 486 -45.15 -6.07 12.09
N ARG A 487 -44.14 -5.22 11.91
CA ARG A 487 -42.74 -5.65 11.92
C ARG A 487 -42.30 -6.16 13.31
N ILE A 488 -42.72 -5.53 14.41
CA ILE A 488 -42.52 -6.07 15.77
C ILE A 488 -43.21 -7.44 15.92
N THR A 489 -44.48 -7.54 15.54
CA THR A 489 -45.26 -8.78 15.70
C THR A 489 -44.80 -9.94 14.81
N THR A 490 -44.11 -9.67 13.69
CA THR A 490 -43.49 -10.74 12.89
C THR A 490 -42.33 -11.44 13.62
N ARG A 491 -41.76 -10.80 14.64
CA ARG A 491 -40.68 -11.34 15.49
C ARG A 491 -41.15 -11.67 16.92
N TYR A 492 -42.47 -11.81 17.12
CA TYR A 492 -43.08 -12.06 18.42
C TYR A 492 -42.55 -13.36 19.07
N MET A 493 -42.28 -13.31 20.38
CA MET A 493 -41.65 -14.34 21.23
C MET A 493 -40.20 -14.69 20.87
N MET A 494 -39.54 -13.95 19.98
CA MET A 494 -38.10 -14.12 19.76
C MET A 494 -37.33 -13.55 20.96
N THR A 495 -36.26 -14.25 21.37
CA THR A 495 -35.40 -13.86 22.48
C THR A 495 -33.95 -13.76 22.02
N TYR A 496 -33.19 -12.81 22.54
CA TYR A 496 -31.74 -12.76 22.29
C TYR A 496 -31.05 -14.05 22.79
N PRO A 497 -30.09 -14.65 22.05
CA PRO A 497 -29.48 -14.22 20.79
C PRO A 497 -30.02 -14.95 19.54
N ASN A 498 -31.33 -15.23 19.46
CA ASN A 498 -31.90 -15.92 18.30
C ASN A 498 -31.63 -15.13 17.00
N PRO A 499 -31.21 -15.76 15.88
CA PRO A 499 -30.97 -15.05 14.61
C PRO A 499 -32.19 -14.31 14.04
N SER A 500 -33.40 -14.69 14.44
CA SER A 500 -34.65 -14.01 14.11
C SER A 500 -35.07 -12.96 15.14
N TRP A 501 -34.29 -12.75 16.21
CA TRP A 501 -34.46 -11.61 17.09
C TRP A 501 -33.93 -10.34 16.40
N ASP A 502 -34.62 -9.23 16.59
CA ASP A 502 -34.30 -7.93 16.00
C ASP A 502 -34.26 -6.90 17.15
N PRO A 503 -33.10 -6.26 17.43
CA PRO A 503 -32.98 -5.29 18.51
C PRO A 503 -33.87 -4.06 18.34
N ASN A 504 -34.31 -3.75 17.12
CA ASN A 504 -35.25 -2.65 16.89
C ASN A 504 -36.68 -3.04 17.24
N ALA A 505 -37.00 -4.34 17.25
CA ALA A 505 -38.30 -4.83 17.68
C ALA A 505 -38.40 -5.08 19.20
N ASP A 506 -37.27 -5.17 19.91
CA ASP A 506 -37.20 -5.18 21.38
C ASP A 506 -37.11 -3.74 21.90
N ILE A 507 -38.26 -3.08 21.95
CA ILE A 507 -38.40 -1.65 22.27
C ILE A 507 -38.09 -1.39 23.75
N ILE A 508 -38.46 -2.31 24.64
CA ILE A 508 -38.22 -2.15 26.08
C ILE A 508 -36.89 -2.73 26.57
N GLU A 509 -36.13 -3.38 25.69
CA GLU A 509 -34.77 -3.90 25.92
C GLU A 509 -34.71 -4.93 27.05
N ASP A 510 -35.73 -5.80 27.13
CA ASP A 510 -35.79 -6.88 28.13
C ASP A 510 -35.29 -8.24 27.58
N GLY A 511 -34.83 -8.26 26.32
CA GLY A 511 -34.32 -9.43 25.63
C GLY A 511 -35.42 -10.33 25.04
N ILE A 512 -36.69 -9.94 25.11
CA ILE A 512 -37.85 -10.74 24.68
C ILE A 512 -38.85 -9.88 23.91
N ILE A 513 -38.96 -10.07 22.60
CA ILE A 513 -39.95 -9.35 21.78
C ILE A 513 -41.35 -9.89 22.08
N ASN A 514 -42.20 -9.12 22.76
CA ASN A 514 -43.51 -9.55 23.20
C ASN A 514 -44.57 -8.43 23.15
N ILE A 515 -45.70 -8.62 23.86
CA ILE A 515 -46.80 -7.64 23.86
C ILE A 515 -46.38 -6.30 24.46
N PHE A 516 -45.40 -6.29 25.37
CA PHE A 516 -44.93 -5.06 25.99
C PHE A 516 -44.17 -4.17 25.00
N ASP A 517 -43.42 -4.73 24.05
CA ASP A 517 -42.80 -3.96 22.95
C ASP A 517 -43.85 -3.36 22.02
N VAL A 518 -44.86 -4.16 21.68
CA VAL A 518 -46.00 -3.68 20.88
C VAL A 518 -46.73 -2.55 21.60
N VAL A 519 -46.95 -2.67 22.91
CA VAL A 519 -47.58 -1.60 23.71
C VAL A 519 -46.69 -0.36 23.77
N ALA A 520 -45.38 -0.52 23.91
CA ALA A 520 -44.43 0.58 23.92
C ALA A 520 -44.45 1.35 22.59
N ALA A 521 -44.36 0.66 21.45
CA ALA A 521 -44.50 1.28 20.13
C ALA A 521 -45.89 1.91 19.94
N ALA A 522 -46.97 1.21 20.33
CA ALA A 522 -48.34 1.70 20.20
C ALA A 522 -48.64 2.95 21.05
N THR A 523 -47.84 3.21 22.10
CA THR A 523 -47.95 4.45 22.89
C THR A 523 -47.64 5.69 22.05
N ASN A 524 -46.83 5.53 20.99
CA ASN A 524 -46.50 6.59 20.03
C ASN A 524 -47.22 6.45 18.69
N TYR A 525 -48.24 5.59 18.59
CA TYR A 525 -48.95 5.32 17.35
C TYR A 525 -49.51 6.60 16.69
N MET A 526 -49.34 6.71 15.38
CA MET A 526 -49.66 7.86 14.51
C MET A 526 -48.86 9.15 14.79
N GLN A 527 -47.83 9.12 15.65
CA GLN A 527 -46.90 10.24 15.75
C GLN A 527 -45.93 10.24 14.57
N SER A 528 -45.59 11.42 14.06
CA SER A 528 -44.66 11.65 12.93
C SER A 528 -43.90 12.96 13.11
N TRP A 529 -42.75 13.11 12.45
CA TRP A 529 -41.92 14.33 12.53
C TRP A 529 -41.23 14.71 11.22
#